data_AF-A0A1M5AKM5-F1
#
_entry.id   AF-A0A1M5AKM5-F1
#
_cell.length_a   1.000
_cell.length_b   1.000
_cell.length_c   1.000
_cell.angle_alpha   90.00
_cell.angle_beta   90.00
_cell.angle_gamma   90.00
#
_symmetry.space_group_name_H-M   'P 1'
#
loop_
_entity.id
_entity.type
_entity.pdbx_description
1 polymer ?
#
loop_
_entity_poly.entity_id
_entity_poly.type
_entity_poly.pdbx_seq_one_letter_code
_entity_poly.pdbx_strand_id
1 'polypeptide(L)'
;MRDASAPITHGRVLKIAVPIVLSNATVPILGAVDTGVVGQMGQAAPIGAVGIGAVILATIYWVFGFLRMGTTGLAAQARGAGDTAETGALLMRGLLLGGAAGLFFIVAQVAVFAGAFALSPASPEVEALTRDYLEIRIWGAPATIALYAVTGWLIAVERTRGVFVLQVWMNGLNILLDLWFVLGLGWGVEGVAVATLVAEWTGLALGLWLCRDAFGGNQWRDWARIFDPARLRRMMQVNGDIIIRSVLLTGSFTTFLFVGADLGDVTLAANQVLIQFLEITAFALDGFAFSAEALVGSAVGARDRYQVRRASVMASQWGVGGAVLLGVTFFLAGPALIDLMATAPEVRIAAREYLIWAALAPVIGVASWMFDGIYIGATWTRAMRIAMIQSVAIYVMALFLLVPTMGNHGLWAALMVLNTARAATLGLRYPRLEAQVA
;
A
#
# COMPACT_ATOMS: atom_id res chain seq x y z
N MET A 1 -26.17 5.58 -1.68
CA MET A 1 -25.19 4.52 -2.04
C MET A 1 -25.69 3.78 -3.27
N ARG A 2 -24.80 3.31 -4.17
CA ARG A 2 -25.23 2.47 -5.32
C ARG A 2 -25.69 1.11 -4.83
N ASP A 3 -26.71 0.55 -5.49
CA ASP A 3 -27.23 -0.79 -5.21
C ASP A 3 -26.13 -1.85 -5.35
N ALA A 4 -25.90 -2.61 -4.28
CA ALA A 4 -24.90 -3.68 -4.23
C ALA A 4 -25.26 -4.83 -5.17
N SER A 5 -26.54 -5.02 -5.48
CA SER A 5 -27.07 -6.07 -6.35
C SER A 5 -26.88 -5.78 -7.84
N ALA A 6 -26.46 -4.57 -8.21
CA ALA A 6 -26.29 -4.19 -9.62
C ALA A 6 -25.29 -5.12 -10.33
N PRO A 7 -25.51 -5.43 -11.63
CA PRO A 7 -24.61 -6.29 -12.38
C PRO A 7 -23.19 -5.71 -12.45
N ILE A 8 -22.19 -6.59 -12.41
CA ILE A 8 -20.79 -6.18 -12.54
C ILE A 8 -20.47 -5.97 -14.02
N THR A 9 -20.03 -4.76 -14.38
CA THR A 9 -19.71 -4.39 -15.77
C THR A 9 -18.28 -3.86 -15.86
N HIS A 10 -17.68 -3.87 -17.06
CA HIS A 10 -16.35 -3.27 -17.27
C HIS A 10 -16.34 -1.79 -16.85
N GLY A 11 -17.42 -1.05 -17.14
CA GLY A 11 -17.56 0.34 -16.72
C GLY A 11 -17.60 0.52 -15.20
N ARG A 12 -18.20 -0.43 -14.45
CA ARG A 12 -18.18 -0.41 -12.97
C ARG A 12 -16.77 -0.69 -12.43
N VAL A 13 -16.09 -1.70 -12.97
CA VAL A 13 -14.68 -2.02 -12.63
C VAL A 13 -13.79 -0.80 -12.86
N LEU A 14 -13.81 -0.20 -14.05
CA LEU A 14 -12.99 0.96 -14.38
C LEU A 14 -13.33 2.20 -13.54
N LYS A 15 -14.61 2.42 -13.23
CA LYS A 15 -15.03 3.53 -12.36
C LYS A 15 -14.49 3.41 -10.94
N ILE A 16 -14.17 2.19 -10.49
CA ILE A 16 -13.52 1.92 -9.22
C ILE A 16 -11.99 2.04 -9.38
N ALA A 17 -11.42 1.34 -10.36
CA ALA A 17 -9.98 1.18 -10.55
C ALA A 17 -9.27 2.47 -10.98
N VAL A 18 -9.78 3.19 -11.98
CA VAL A 18 -9.09 4.36 -12.56
C VAL A 18 -8.79 5.45 -11.52
N PRO A 19 -9.75 5.87 -10.66
CA PRO A 19 -9.44 6.82 -9.59
C PRO A 19 -8.34 6.34 -8.65
N ILE A 20 -8.27 5.03 -8.35
CA ILE A 20 -7.23 4.48 -7.47
C ILE A 20 -5.87 4.52 -8.17
N VAL A 21 -5.79 4.10 -9.43
CA VAL A 21 -4.55 4.18 -10.23
C VAL A 21 -4.03 5.61 -10.24
N LEU A 22 -4.91 6.59 -10.49
CA LEU A 22 -4.55 8.01 -10.47
C LEU A 22 -4.14 8.48 -9.07
N SER A 23 -4.80 7.99 -8.01
CA SER A 23 -4.44 8.30 -6.63
C SER A 23 -3.03 7.81 -6.30
N ASN A 24 -2.74 6.54 -6.60
CA ASN A 24 -1.43 5.94 -6.33
C ASN A 24 -0.32 6.61 -7.14
N ALA A 25 -0.61 7.06 -8.36
CA ALA A 25 0.34 7.82 -9.19
C ALA A 25 0.74 9.17 -8.58
N THR A 26 -0.06 9.74 -7.67
CA THR A 26 0.30 11.00 -7.00
C THR A 26 1.34 10.82 -5.89
N VAL A 27 1.55 9.61 -5.37
CA VAL A 27 2.47 9.36 -4.25
C VAL A 27 3.93 9.61 -4.66
N PRO A 28 4.46 9.06 -5.77
CA PRO A 28 5.81 9.38 -6.22
C PRO A 28 6.00 10.87 -6.58
N ILE A 29 4.96 11.51 -7.10
CA ILE A 29 4.98 12.94 -7.45
C ILE A 29 5.18 13.78 -6.20
N LEU A 30 4.49 13.46 -5.10
CA LEU A 30 4.66 14.15 -3.83
C LEU A 30 6.10 14.03 -3.33
N GLY A 31 6.63 12.80 -3.24
CA GLY A 31 7.99 12.58 -2.75
C GLY A 31 9.07 13.31 -3.56
N ALA A 32 8.88 13.43 -4.88
CA ALA A 32 9.76 14.21 -5.74
C ALA A 32 9.70 15.72 -5.44
N VAL A 33 8.51 16.26 -5.14
CA VAL A 33 8.35 17.67 -4.77
C VAL A 33 8.95 17.96 -3.39
N ASP A 34 8.70 17.11 -2.39
CA ASP A 34 9.26 17.28 -1.04
C ASP A 34 10.79 17.30 -1.09
N THR A 35 11.37 16.33 -1.81
CA THR A 35 12.83 16.27 -2.02
C THR A 35 13.34 17.52 -2.73
N GLY A 36 12.59 18.03 -3.72
CA GLY A 36 12.92 19.26 -4.43
C GLY A 36 12.90 20.49 -3.52
N VAL A 37 11.87 20.65 -2.68
CA VAL A 37 11.74 21.80 -1.75
C VAL A 37 12.83 21.77 -0.70
N VAL A 38 13.09 20.61 -0.09
CA VAL A 38 14.17 20.47 0.91
C VAL A 38 15.54 20.68 0.26
N GLY A 39 15.73 20.24 -0.99
CA GLY A 39 16.93 20.51 -1.77
C GLY A 39 17.24 22.00 -1.97
N GLN A 40 16.23 22.86 -2.04
CA GLN A 40 16.41 24.31 -2.15
C GLN A 40 16.93 24.97 -0.85
N MET A 41 16.95 24.26 0.28
CA MET A 41 17.55 24.78 1.53
C MET A 41 19.08 24.89 1.45
N GLY A 42 19.73 24.28 0.45
CA GLY A 42 21.17 24.40 0.20
C GLY A 42 22.09 23.73 1.23
N GLN A 43 21.53 22.99 2.20
CA GLN A 43 22.26 22.33 3.28
C GLN A 43 21.99 20.82 3.28
N ALA A 44 23.06 20.02 3.43
CA ALA A 44 22.96 18.56 3.41
C ALA A 44 22.29 17.98 4.67
N ALA A 45 22.49 18.61 5.84
CA ALA A 45 21.96 18.12 7.11
C ALA A 45 20.42 18.15 7.18
N PRO A 46 19.71 19.23 6.80
CA PRO A 46 18.24 19.23 6.68
C PRO A 46 17.67 18.18 5.73
N ILE A 47 18.33 17.93 4.59
CA ILE A 47 17.93 16.90 3.62
C ILE A 47 18.00 15.51 4.26
N GLY A 48 19.15 15.20 4.89
CA GLY A 48 19.33 13.94 5.60
C GLY A 48 18.34 13.77 6.76
N ALA A 49 18.09 14.84 7.51
CA ALA A 49 17.24 14.81 8.68
C ALA A 49 15.76 14.54 8.36
N VAL A 50 15.21 15.26 7.37
CA VAL A 50 13.85 15.03 6.86
C VAL A 50 13.74 13.62 6.26
N GLY A 51 14.72 13.20 5.47
CA GLY A 51 14.74 11.87 4.86
C GLY A 51 14.68 10.74 5.89
N ILE A 52 15.55 10.76 6.90
CA ILE A 52 15.56 9.74 7.97
C ILE A 52 14.26 9.78 8.77
N GLY A 53 13.81 10.97 9.20
CA GLY A 53 12.58 11.13 9.98
C GLY A 53 11.35 10.63 9.23
N ALA A 54 11.23 10.96 7.94
CA ALA A 54 10.14 10.52 7.08
C ALA A 54 10.15 8.99 6.92
N VAL A 55 11.31 8.37 6.68
CA VAL A 55 11.44 6.91 6.56
C VAL A 55 11.04 6.18 7.85
N ILE A 56 11.46 6.68 9.02
CA ILE A 56 11.10 6.10 10.31
C ILE A 56 9.58 6.07 10.49
N LEU A 57 8.91 7.21 10.33
CA LEU A 57 7.46 7.29 10.54
C LEU A 57 6.68 6.59 9.43
N ALA A 58 7.11 6.70 8.17
CA ALA A 58 6.50 5.98 7.06
C ALA A 58 6.53 4.47 7.32
N THR A 59 7.67 3.93 7.80
CA THR A 59 7.79 2.51 8.14
C THR A 59 6.83 2.11 9.26
N ILE A 60 6.75 2.91 10.33
CA ILE A 60 5.86 2.67 11.48
C ILE A 60 4.39 2.68 11.02
N TYR A 61 3.99 3.71 10.28
CA TYR A 61 2.60 3.86 9.83
C TYR A 61 2.24 2.85 8.75
N TRP A 62 3.18 2.47 7.88
CA TRP A 62 2.98 1.48 6.83
C TRP A 62 2.53 0.12 7.38
N VAL A 63 2.99 -0.26 8.58
CA VAL A 63 2.52 -1.48 9.27
C VAL A 63 0.99 -1.47 9.39
N PHE A 64 0.34 -0.31 9.58
CA PHE A 64 -1.11 -0.18 9.68
C PHE A 64 -1.85 -0.25 8.33
N GLY A 65 -1.16 -0.44 7.21
CA GLY A 65 -1.78 -0.65 5.90
C GLY A 65 -2.77 -1.82 5.88
N PHE A 66 -2.64 -2.79 6.80
CA PHE A 66 -3.63 -3.85 6.99
C PHE A 66 -5.03 -3.29 7.29
N LEU A 67 -5.13 -2.13 7.94
CA LEU A 67 -6.40 -1.55 8.36
C LEU A 67 -7.21 -1.12 7.13
N ARG A 68 -6.54 -0.64 6.08
CA ARG A 68 -7.18 -0.36 4.79
C ARG A 68 -7.77 -1.63 4.20
N MET A 69 -6.96 -2.68 4.08
CA MET A 69 -7.36 -3.96 3.48
C MET A 69 -8.50 -4.64 4.26
N GLY A 70 -8.33 -4.79 5.58
CA GLY A 70 -9.32 -5.42 6.45
C GLY A 70 -10.65 -4.65 6.49
N THR A 71 -10.59 -3.32 6.58
CA THR A 71 -11.80 -2.47 6.54
C THR A 71 -12.50 -2.61 5.19
N THR A 72 -11.76 -2.64 4.08
CA THR A 72 -12.35 -2.75 2.75
C THR A 72 -13.13 -4.05 2.60
N GLY A 73 -12.49 -5.21 2.88
CA GLY A 73 -13.13 -6.51 2.73
C GLY A 73 -14.35 -6.69 3.64
N LEU A 74 -14.23 -6.34 4.92
CA LEU A 74 -15.32 -6.48 5.88
C LEU A 74 -16.49 -5.53 5.55
N ALA A 75 -16.21 -4.27 5.20
CA ALA A 75 -17.25 -3.29 4.90
C ALA A 75 -17.93 -3.58 3.56
N ALA A 76 -17.19 -4.11 2.57
CA ALA A 76 -17.76 -4.54 1.31
C ALA A 76 -18.73 -5.72 1.51
N GLN A 77 -18.39 -6.69 2.36
CA GLN A 77 -19.30 -7.78 2.72
C GLN A 77 -20.53 -7.29 3.48
N ALA A 78 -20.36 -6.41 4.46
CA ALA A 78 -21.49 -5.84 5.19
C ALA A 78 -22.46 -5.11 4.24
N ARG A 79 -21.90 -4.30 3.32
CA ARG A 79 -22.66 -3.64 2.25
C ARG A 79 -23.38 -4.65 1.34
N GLY A 80 -22.69 -5.70 0.91
CA GLY A 80 -23.24 -6.78 0.09
C GLY A 80 -24.42 -7.51 0.76
N ALA A 81 -24.33 -7.71 2.07
CA ALA A 81 -25.38 -8.32 2.89
C ALA A 81 -26.55 -7.36 3.20
N GLY A 82 -26.48 -6.08 2.77
CA GLY A 82 -27.45 -5.06 3.14
C GLY A 82 -27.35 -4.55 4.57
N ASP A 83 -26.31 -4.93 5.33
CA ASP A 83 -26.08 -4.51 6.72
C ASP A 83 -25.41 -3.12 6.75
N THR A 84 -26.21 -2.10 6.49
CA THR A 84 -25.78 -0.68 6.53
C THR A 84 -25.22 -0.28 7.90
N ALA A 85 -25.80 -0.82 8.98
CA ALA A 85 -25.37 -0.56 10.34
C ALA A 85 -23.96 -1.08 10.60
N GLU A 86 -23.67 -2.30 10.15
CA GLU A 86 -22.32 -2.83 10.25
C GLU A 86 -21.32 -2.10 9.36
N THR A 87 -21.74 -1.64 8.19
CA THR A 87 -20.89 -0.85 7.29
C THR A 87 -20.38 0.43 7.99
N GLY A 88 -21.25 1.13 8.74
CA GLY A 88 -20.86 2.28 9.56
C GLY A 88 -20.05 1.90 10.81
N ALA A 89 -20.42 0.82 11.49
CA ALA A 89 -19.70 0.33 12.67
C ALA A 89 -18.25 -0.08 12.35
N LEU A 90 -18.00 -0.66 11.17
CA LEU A 90 -16.66 -1.00 10.71
C LEU A 90 -15.76 0.23 10.51
N LEU A 91 -16.31 1.34 9.98
CA LEU A 91 -15.58 2.61 9.93
C LEU A 91 -15.24 3.07 11.34
N MET A 92 -16.19 3.05 12.29
CA MET A 92 -15.91 3.44 13.67
C MET A 92 -14.84 2.56 14.32
N ARG A 93 -14.90 1.24 14.16
CA ARG A 93 -13.85 0.35 14.71
C ARG A 93 -12.48 0.70 14.13
N GLY A 94 -12.41 1.01 12.84
CA GLY A 94 -11.18 1.47 12.19
C GLY A 94 -10.68 2.81 12.72
N LEU A 95 -11.57 3.80 12.90
CA LEU A 95 -11.24 5.11 13.49
C LEU A 95 -10.79 5.00 14.94
N LEU A 96 -11.45 4.17 15.76
CA LEU A 96 -11.05 3.90 17.14
C LEU A 96 -9.68 3.23 17.21
N LEU A 97 -9.43 2.24 16.35
CA LEU A 97 -8.14 1.57 16.28
C LEU A 97 -7.04 2.52 15.83
N GLY A 98 -7.32 3.38 14.84
CA GLY A 98 -6.37 4.41 14.39
C GLY A 98 -6.08 5.46 15.45
N GLY A 99 -7.11 5.95 16.15
CA GLY A 99 -6.96 6.88 17.26
C GLY A 99 -6.18 6.27 18.43
N ALA A 100 -6.50 5.04 18.82
CA ALA A 100 -5.80 4.34 19.90
C ALA A 100 -4.34 4.04 19.55
N ALA A 101 -4.06 3.60 18.32
CA ALA A 101 -2.70 3.36 17.84
C ALA A 101 -1.89 4.67 17.75
N GLY A 102 -2.49 5.73 17.21
CA GLY A 102 -1.85 7.05 17.15
C GLY A 102 -1.54 7.61 18.53
N LEU A 103 -2.50 7.51 19.47
CA LEU A 103 -2.28 7.92 20.86
C LEU A 103 -1.17 7.10 21.52
N PHE A 104 -1.12 5.80 21.27
CA PHE A 104 -0.04 4.94 21.74
C PHE A 104 1.34 5.44 21.27
N PHE A 105 1.49 5.80 19.98
CA PHE A 105 2.76 6.34 19.47
C PHE A 105 3.12 7.70 20.06
N ILE A 106 2.15 8.59 20.27
CA ILE A 106 2.39 9.87 20.93
C ILE A 106 2.90 9.66 22.36
N VAL A 107 2.28 8.74 23.12
CA VAL A 107 2.71 8.43 24.50
C VAL A 107 4.07 7.72 24.51
N ALA A 108 4.32 6.81 23.55
CA ALA A 108 5.54 6.04 23.46
C ALA A 108 6.68 6.75 22.71
N GLN A 109 6.50 8.02 22.29
CA GLN A 109 7.39 8.72 21.36
C GLN A 109 8.87 8.69 21.77
N VAL A 110 9.16 8.86 23.07
CA VAL A 110 10.54 8.85 23.60
C VAL A 110 11.22 7.50 23.33
N ALA A 111 10.52 6.40 23.61
CA ALA A 111 11.04 5.05 23.38
C ALA A 111 11.14 4.73 21.88
N VAL A 112 10.17 5.19 21.09
CA VAL A 112 10.17 5.02 19.63
C VAL A 112 11.37 5.73 19.00
N PHE A 113 11.63 6.99 19.37
CA PHE A 113 12.74 7.77 18.83
C PHE A 113 14.08 7.19 19.29
N ALA A 114 14.21 6.82 20.57
CA ALA A 114 15.42 6.16 21.07
C ALA A 114 15.72 4.86 20.33
N GLY A 115 14.71 4.03 20.07
CA GLY A 115 14.86 2.81 19.28
C GLY A 115 15.25 3.09 17.83
N ALA A 116 14.65 4.10 17.20
CA ALA A 116 14.95 4.48 15.82
C ALA A 116 16.40 4.99 15.66
N PHE A 117 16.86 5.85 16.57
CA PHE A 117 18.24 6.36 16.54
C PHE A 117 19.28 5.29 16.90
N ALA A 118 18.92 4.33 17.75
CA ALA A 118 19.79 3.18 18.02
C ALA A 118 19.98 2.27 16.80
N LEU A 119 18.96 2.15 15.95
CA LEU A 119 19.01 1.34 14.72
C LEU A 119 19.64 2.07 13.54
N SER A 120 19.59 3.41 13.52
CA SER A 120 20.08 4.25 12.43
C SER A 120 20.87 5.44 12.99
N PRO A 121 22.10 5.22 13.50
CA PRO A 121 22.93 6.30 14.01
C PRO A 121 23.29 7.29 12.90
N ALA A 122 23.18 8.59 13.21
CA ALA A 122 23.50 9.70 12.30
C ALA A 122 24.49 10.67 12.97
N SER A 123 24.93 11.70 12.24
CA SER A 123 25.71 12.77 12.88
C SER A 123 24.85 13.49 13.95
N PRO A 124 25.46 14.06 15.00
CA PRO A 124 24.70 14.74 16.05
C PRO A 124 23.77 15.85 15.53
N GLU A 125 24.19 16.55 14.48
CA GLU A 125 23.40 17.60 13.82
C GLU A 125 22.17 17.02 13.10
N VAL A 126 22.34 15.93 12.35
CA VAL A 126 21.22 15.26 11.65
C VAL A 126 20.27 14.64 12.67
N GLU A 127 20.78 14.03 13.74
CA GLU A 127 19.96 13.45 14.80
C GLU A 127 19.10 14.51 15.50
N ALA A 128 19.66 15.69 15.79
CA ALA A 128 18.92 16.81 16.37
C ALA A 128 17.79 17.27 15.45
N LEU A 129 18.10 17.55 14.18
CA LEU A 129 17.08 17.98 13.20
C LEU A 129 16.02 16.89 12.94
N THR A 130 16.41 15.61 12.92
CA THR A 130 15.47 14.49 12.80
C THR A 130 14.57 14.43 14.02
N ARG A 131 15.09 14.68 15.23
CA ARG A 131 14.27 14.72 16.45
C ARG A 131 13.22 15.83 16.37
N ASP A 132 13.61 17.04 15.97
CA ASP A 132 12.68 18.18 15.81
C ASP A 132 11.56 17.83 14.82
N TYR A 133 11.93 17.21 13.69
CA TYR A 133 10.96 16.70 12.71
C TYR A 133 10.01 15.65 13.32
N LEU A 134 10.55 14.65 14.02
CA LEU A 134 9.79 13.54 14.58
C LEU A 134 8.82 14.00 15.69
N GLU A 135 9.25 14.91 16.56
CA GLU A 135 8.44 15.46 17.66
C GLU A 135 7.19 16.19 17.16
N ILE A 136 7.26 16.82 15.98
CA ILE A 136 6.10 17.43 15.32
C ILE A 136 5.24 16.35 14.64
N ARG A 137 5.86 15.47 13.86
CA ARG A 137 5.15 14.52 12.98
C ARG A 137 4.45 13.39 13.73
N ILE A 138 4.88 13.05 14.94
CA ILE A 138 4.24 12.00 15.75
C ILE A 138 2.78 12.34 16.08
N TRP A 139 2.43 13.63 16.14
CA TRP A 139 1.05 14.10 16.31
C TRP A 139 0.16 13.85 15.09
N GLY A 140 0.76 13.50 13.94
CA GLY A 140 0.06 13.04 12.75
C GLY A 140 -0.41 11.59 12.83
N ALA A 141 0.20 10.78 13.70
CA ALA A 141 -0.08 9.34 13.80
C ALA A 141 -1.58 8.99 13.89
N PRO A 142 -2.40 9.65 14.73
CA PRO A 142 -3.84 9.36 14.78
C PRO A 142 -4.53 9.61 13.44
N ALA A 143 -4.18 10.69 12.75
CA ALA A 143 -4.79 11.06 11.48
C ALA A 143 -4.37 10.10 10.36
N THR A 144 -3.08 9.84 10.21
CA THR A 144 -2.52 8.97 9.16
C THR A 144 -3.04 7.54 9.28
N ILE A 145 -3.08 7.00 10.50
CA ILE A 145 -3.58 5.63 10.71
C ILE A 145 -5.10 5.56 10.49
N ALA A 146 -5.87 6.56 10.96
CA ALA A 146 -7.31 6.63 10.71
C ALA A 146 -7.64 6.76 9.20
N LEU A 147 -6.79 7.44 8.43
CA LEU A 147 -6.94 7.59 6.98
C LEU A 147 -6.87 6.24 6.23
N TYR A 148 -6.17 5.22 6.77
CA TYR A 148 -6.25 3.86 6.21
C TYR A 148 -7.67 3.28 6.31
N ALA A 149 -8.33 3.44 7.46
CA ALA A 149 -9.71 2.99 7.65
C ALA A 149 -10.69 3.75 6.75
N VAL A 150 -10.55 5.09 6.68
CA VAL A 150 -11.35 5.94 5.79
C VAL A 150 -11.20 5.53 4.33
N THR A 151 -9.96 5.36 3.87
CA THR A 151 -9.66 4.94 2.49
C THR A 151 -10.23 3.57 2.20
N GLY A 152 -10.04 2.61 3.11
CA GLY A 152 -10.59 1.27 2.96
C GLY A 152 -12.13 1.27 2.90
N TRP A 153 -12.77 2.07 3.74
CA TRP A 153 -14.23 2.23 3.71
C TRP A 153 -14.73 2.85 2.40
N LEU A 154 -14.09 3.92 1.91
CA LEU A 154 -14.44 4.54 0.63
C LEU A 154 -14.31 3.57 -0.55
N ILE A 155 -13.28 2.71 -0.54
CA ILE A 155 -13.12 1.63 -1.54
C ILE A 155 -14.26 0.63 -1.40
N ALA A 156 -14.56 0.17 -0.18
CA ALA A 156 -15.62 -0.81 0.09
C ALA A 156 -16.99 -0.39 -0.44
N VAL A 157 -17.30 0.90 -0.33
CA VAL A 157 -18.59 1.47 -0.79
C VAL A 157 -18.55 1.99 -2.24
N GLU A 158 -17.49 1.66 -2.99
CA GLU A 158 -17.25 2.03 -4.40
C GLU A 158 -17.18 3.56 -4.64
N ARG A 159 -16.76 4.33 -3.63
CA ARG A 159 -16.58 5.79 -3.70
C ARG A 159 -15.12 6.16 -3.91
N THR A 160 -14.42 5.47 -4.81
CA THR A 160 -12.97 5.66 -5.06
C THR A 160 -12.60 7.02 -5.65
N ARG A 161 -13.54 7.74 -6.26
CA ARG A 161 -13.34 9.18 -6.56
C ARG A 161 -13.04 10.00 -5.31
N GLY A 162 -13.62 9.62 -4.17
CA GLY A 162 -13.32 10.22 -2.87
C GLY A 162 -11.88 9.96 -2.44
N VAL A 163 -11.34 8.76 -2.71
CA VAL A 163 -9.93 8.44 -2.45
C VAL A 163 -9.02 9.33 -3.30
N PHE A 164 -9.34 9.53 -4.58
CA PHE A 164 -8.59 10.43 -5.45
C PHE A 164 -8.62 11.89 -4.98
N VAL A 165 -9.80 12.40 -4.65
CA VAL A 165 -9.94 13.77 -4.12
C VAL A 165 -9.18 13.94 -2.81
N LEU A 166 -9.24 12.93 -1.93
CA LEU A 166 -8.51 12.93 -0.66
C LEU A 166 -6.99 13.00 -0.89
N GLN A 167 -6.46 12.18 -1.80
CA GLN A 167 -5.03 12.16 -2.09
C GLN A 167 -4.55 13.46 -2.76
N VAL A 168 -5.30 13.99 -3.72
CA VAL A 168 -4.98 15.27 -4.37
C VAL A 168 -5.04 16.42 -3.37
N TRP A 169 -6.01 16.41 -2.45
CA TRP A 169 -6.08 17.39 -1.38
C TRP A 169 -4.86 17.33 -0.47
N MET A 170 -4.54 16.14 0.06
CA MET A 170 -3.41 15.97 0.97
C MET A 170 -2.09 16.37 0.32
N ASN A 171 -1.81 15.84 -0.87
CA ASN A 171 -0.57 16.12 -1.58
C ASN A 171 -0.50 17.59 -2.01
N GLY A 172 -1.59 18.12 -2.57
CA GLY A 172 -1.64 19.51 -3.03
C GLY A 172 -1.47 20.50 -1.88
N LEU A 173 -2.15 20.27 -0.76
CA LEU A 173 -2.02 21.12 0.42
C LEU A 173 -0.62 21.02 1.03
N ASN A 174 -0.05 19.81 1.13
CA ASN A 174 1.31 19.62 1.63
C ASN A 174 2.31 20.38 0.76
N ILE A 175 2.29 20.23 -0.56
CA ILE A 175 3.17 20.97 -1.50
C ILE A 175 3.03 22.49 -1.32
N LEU A 176 1.79 23.00 -1.26
CA LEU A 176 1.56 24.44 -1.11
C LEU A 176 2.12 24.96 0.22
N LEU A 177 1.94 24.21 1.30
CA LEU A 177 2.45 24.57 2.62
C LEU A 177 3.97 24.41 2.71
N ASP A 178 4.56 23.42 2.05
CA ASP A 178 6.02 23.26 2.01
C ASP A 178 6.67 24.44 1.29
N LEU A 179 6.16 24.82 0.12
CA LEU A 179 6.65 26.01 -0.59
C LEU A 179 6.51 27.27 0.26
N TRP A 180 5.41 27.40 1.02
CA TRP A 180 5.19 28.58 1.83
C TRP A 180 6.02 28.61 3.13
N PHE A 181 5.96 27.55 3.94
CA PHE A 181 6.65 27.48 5.23
C PHE A 181 8.17 27.37 5.08
N VAL A 182 8.64 26.59 4.10
CA VAL A 182 10.07 26.40 3.89
C VAL A 182 10.66 27.59 3.12
N LEU A 183 10.19 27.84 1.89
CA LEU A 183 10.81 28.84 1.02
C LEU A 183 10.33 30.26 1.31
N GLY A 184 9.07 30.42 1.71
CA GLY A 184 8.50 31.74 2.02
C GLY A 184 8.80 32.25 3.42
N LEU A 185 8.70 31.39 4.45
CA LEU A 185 8.89 31.77 5.85
C LEU A 185 10.25 31.34 6.43
N GLY A 186 11.00 30.48 5.75
CA GLY A 186 12.32 30.03 6.21
C GLY A 186 12.29 29.06 7.40
N TRP A 187 11.19 28.35 7.64
CA TRP A 187 11.03 27.45 8.81
C TRP A 187 11.83 26.15 8.72
N GLY A 188 12.58 25.92 7.63
CA GLY A 188 13.45 24.75 7.48
C GLY A 188 12.70 23.42 7.66
N VAL A 189 13.30 22.50 8.43
CA VAL A 189 12.80 21.14 8.68
C VAL A 189 11.45 21.12 9.41
N GLU A 190 11.26 22.04 10.37
CA GLU A 190 10.00 22.17 11.11
C GLU A 190 8.86 22.58 10.17
N GLY A 191 9.15 23.45 9.18
CA GLY A 191 8.21 23.84 8.14
C GLY A 191 7.65 22.65 7.38
N VAL A 192 8.52 21.73 6.95
CA VAL A 192 8.13 20.49 6.26
C VAL A 192 7.27 19.61 7.18
N ALA A 193 7.69 19.50 8.44
CA ALA A 193 6.99 18.68 9.42
C ALA A 193 5.55 19.17 9.65
N VAL A 194 5.38 20.48 9.84
CA VAL A 194 4.08 21.13 10.08
C VAL A 194 3.21 21.10 8.83
N ALA A 195 3.76 21.34 7.64
CA ALA A 195 3.03 21.26 6.38
C ALA A 195 2.39 19.87 6.20
N THR A 196 3.16 18.81 6.43
CA THR A 196 2.66 17.43 6.33
C THR A 196 1.60 17.15 7.40
N LEU A 197 1.82 17.60 8.64
CA LEU A 197 0.87 17.41 9.74
C LEU A 197 -0.49 18.07 9.45
N VAL A 198 -0.49 19.30 8.93
CA VAL A 198 -1.72 20.01 8.55
C VAL A 198 -2.42 19.29 7.39
N ALA A 199 -1.67 18.82 6.40
CA ALA A 199 -2.22 18.05 5.28
C ALA A 199 -2.92 16.76 5.75
N GLU A 200 -2.35 16.03 6.70
CA GLU A 200 -2.94 14.81 7.24
C GLU A 200 -4.22 15.07 8.06
N TRP A 201 -4.21 16.06 8.95
CA TRP A 201 -5.39 16.37 9.77
C TRP A 201 -6.55 16.94 8.95
N THR A 202 -6.27 17.82 7.99
CA THR A 202 -7.29 18.32 7.06
C THR A 202 -7.75 17.22 6.10
N GLY A 203 -6.84 16.34 5.68
CA GLY A 203 -7.15 15.11 4.94
C GLY A 203 -8.13 14.23 5.72
N LEU A 204 -7.86 13.96 7.00
CA LEU A 204 -8.78 13.19 7.84
C LEU A 204 -10.16 13.87 7.92
N ALA A 205 -10.21 15.17 8.15
CA ALA A 205 -11.47 15.92 8.19
C ALA A 205 -12.27 15.80 6.88
N LEU A 206 -11.60 15.96 5.73
CA LEU A 206 -12.20 15.76 4.41
C LEU A 206 -12.65 14.31 4.21
N GLY A 207 -11.84 13.35 4.63
CA GLY A 207 -12.12 11.92 4.57
C GLY A 207 -13.37 11.53 5.36
N LEU A 208 -13.51 12.06 6.58
CA LEU A 208 -14.71 11.89 7.40
C LEU A 208 -15.94 12.54 6.76
N TRP A 209 -15.80 13.73 6.17
CA TRP A 209 -16.87 14.37 5.40
C TRP A 209 -17.29 13.57 4.16
N LEU A 210 -16.33 12.95 3.46
CA LEU A 210 -16.62 12.05 2.36
C LEU A 210 -17.35 10.80 2.87
N CYS A 211 -17.02 10.32 4.06
CA CYS A 211 -17.67 9.18 4.72
C CYS A 211 -18.99 9.53 5.44
N ARG A 212 -19.54 10.75 5.28
CA ARG A 212 -20.76 11.19 5.99
C ARG A 212 -21.96 10.25 5.90
N ASP A 213 -22.09 9.49 4.81
CA ASP A 213 -23.16 8.51 4.64
C ASP A 213 -23.08 7.40 5.70
N ALA A 214 -21.88 7.06 6.19
CA ALA A 214 -21.67 6.14 7.30
C ALA A 214 -22.28 6.65 8.62
N PHE A 215 -22.43 7.97 8.73
CA PHE A 215 -22.91 8.67 9.92
C PHE A 215 -24.36 9.16 9.79
N GLY A 216 -25.03 8.91 8.67
CA GLY A 216 -26.36 9.46 8.33
C GLY A 216 -27.55 8.92 9.15
N GLY A 217 -27.32 8.08 10.16
CA GLY A 217 -28.33 7.55 11.09
C GLY A 217 -27.74 7.29 12.48
N ASN A 218 -28.46 6.63 13.39
CA ASN A 218 -27.95 6.32 14.74
C ASN A 218 -26.98 5.12 14.80
N GLN A 219 -26.70 4.49 13.67
CA GLN A 219 -25.94 3.24 13.59
C GLN A 219 -24.45 3.40 13.97
N TRP A 220 -23.86 4.58 13.74
CA TRP A 220 -22.48 4.87 14.17
C TRP A 220 -22.35 5.10 15.69
N ARG A 221 -23.48 5.21 16.40
CA ARG A 221 -23.57 5.30 17.87
C ARG A 221 -24.03 3.99 18.50
N ASP A 222 -24.20 2.93 17.71
CA ASP A 222 -24.52 1.60 18.22
C ASP A 222 -23.27 0.98 18.86
N TRP A 223 -22.94 1.47 20.05
CA TRP A 223 -21.76 1.04 20.81
C TRP A 223 -21.78 -0.46 21.14
N ALA A 224 -22.98 -1.03 21.32
CA ALA A 224 -23.15 -2.46 21.52
C ALA A 224 -22.69 -3.24 20.30
N ARG A 225 -23.05 -2.80 19.09
CA ARG A 225 -22.54 -3.38 17.85
C ARG A 225 -21.06 -3.11 17.65
N ILE A 226 -20.59 -1.87 17.86
CA ILE A 226 -19.17 -1.50 17.65
C ILE A 226 -18.25 -2.36 18.52
N PHE A 227 -18.60 -2.55 19.79
CA PHE A 227 -17.83 -3.35 20.75
C PHE A 227 -18.27 -4.81 20.86
N ASP A 228 -19.06 -5.30 19.90
CA ASP A 228 -19.43 -6.71 19.86
C ASP A 228 -18.16 -7.60 19.82
N PRO A 229 -17.95 -8.48 20.81
CA PRO A 229 -16.72 -9.25 20.93
C PRO A 229 -16.47 -10.18 19.73
N ALA A 230 -17.52 -10.71 19.11
CA ALA A 230 -17.39 -11.63 17.99
C ALA A 230 -16.93 -10.89 16.72
N ARG A 231 -17.52 -9.72 16.44
CA ARG A 231 -17.15 -8.86 15.30
C ARG A 231 -15.75 -8.28 15.47
N LEU A 232 -15.40 -7.83 16.67
CA LEU A 232 -14.03 -7.39 16.97
C LEU A 232 -13.01 -8.50 16.78
N ARG A 233 -13.30 -9.70 17.31
CA ARG A 233 -12.43 -10.87 17.11
C ARG A 233 -12.26 -11.20 15.62
N ARG A 234 -13.35 -11.17 14.84
CA ARG A 234 -13.29 -11.38 13.38
C ARG A 234 -12.43 -10.33 12.70
N MET A 235 -12.59 -9.06 13.03
CA MET A 235 -11.77 -7.97 12.50
C MET A 235 -10.29 -8.15 12.84
N MET A 236 -9.96 -8.48 14.09
CA MET A 236 -8.59 -8.72 14.53
C MET A 236 -7.96 -9.95 13.85
N GLN A 237 -8.73 -11.01 13.62
CA GLN A 237 -8.25 -12.19 12.88
C GLN A 237 -7.93 -11.85 11.42
N VAL A 238 -8.84 -11.15 10.74
CA VAL A 238 -8.65 -10.70 9.35
C VAL A 238 -7.41 -9.81 9.24
N ASN A 239 -7.29 -8.81 10.12
CA ASN A 239 -6.16 -7.89 10.16
C ASN A 239 -4.84 -8.61 10.49
N GLY A 240 -4.84 -9.50 11.48
CA GLY A 240 -3.64 -10.26 11.87
C GLY A 240 -3.13 -11.16 10.75
N ASP A 241 -4.01 -11.82 10.02
CA ASP A 241 -3.63 -12.62 8.84
C ASP A 241 -3.02 -11.76 7.73
N ILE A 242 -3.58 -10.56 7.49
CA ILE A 242 -3.07 -9.60 6.49
C ILE A 242 -1.68 -9.09 6.90
N ILE A 243 -1.47 -8.73 8.18
CA ILE A 243 -0.17 -8.28 8.70
C ILE A 243 0.89 -9.34 8.45
N ILE A 244 0.62 -10.60 8.82
CA ILE A 244 1.60 -11.69 8.63
C ILE A 244 1.95 -11.83 7.15
N ARG A 245 0.96 -11.79 6.25
CA ARG A 245 1.22 -11.82 4.81
C ARG A 245 2.07 -10.64 4.35
N SER A 246 1.78 -9.43 4.82
CA SER A 246 2.50 -8.22 4.41
C SER A 246 3.93 -8.20 4.94
N VAL A 247 4.17 -8.58 6.19
CA VAL A 247 5.51 -8.71 6.77
C VAL A 247 6.34 -9.74 6.00
N LEU A 248 5.74 -10.89 5.66
CA LEU A 248 6.41 -11.91 4.85
C LEU A 248 6.76 -11.40 3.45
N LEU A 249 5.85 -10.66 2.81
CA LEU A 249 6.10 -10.10 1.47
C LEU A 249 7.19 -9.03 1.51
N THR A 250 7.14 -8.11 2.46
CA THR A 250 8.19 -7.10 2.66
C THR A 250 9.51 -7.76 3.00
N GLY A 251 9.51 -8.76 3.87
CA GLY A 251 10.69 -9.55 4.20
C GLY A 251 11.33 -10.20 2.97
N SER A 252 10.54 -10.67 1.99
CA SER A 252 11.07 -11.16 0.72
C SER A 252 11.77 -10.08 -0.10
N PHE A 253 11.19 -8.88 -0.21
CA PHE A 253 11.84 -7.75 -0.90
C PHE A 253 13.09 -7.27 -0.16
N THR A 254 13.04 -7.20 1.18
CA THR A 254 14.21 -6.89 2.01
C THR A 254 15.32 -7.93 1.82
N THR A 255 14.97 -9.22 1.77
CA THR A 255 15.94 -10.29 1.49
C THR A 255 16.53 -10.15 0.08
N PHE A 256 15.72 -9.81 -0.92
CA PHE A 256 16.19 -9.55 -2.28
C PHE A 256 17.25 -8.44 -2.30
N LEU A 257 17.05 -7.36 -1.55
CA LEU A 257 18.02 -6.27 -1.44
C LEU A 257 19.32 -6.71 -0.75
N PHE A 258 19.23 -7.41 0.37
CA PHE A 258 20.43 -7.86 1.09
C PHE A 258 21.26 -8.86 0.28
N VAL A 259 20.61 -9.86 -0.34
CA VAL A 259 21.32 -10.79 -1.23
C VAL A 259 21.89 -10.05 -2.46
N GLY A 260 21.18 -9.03 -2.97
CA GLY A 260 21.68 -8.19 -4.05
C GLY A 260 22.92 -7.37 -3.68
N ALA A 261 23.06 -6.97 -2.41
CA ALA A 261 24.23 -6.25 -1.92
C ALA A 261 25.49 -7.13 -1.93
N ASP A 262 25.35 -8.41 -1.59
CA ASP A 262 26.45 -9.39 -1.63
C ASP A 262 26.96 -9.66 -3.07
N LEU A 263 26.16 -9.30 -4.10
CA LEU A 263 26.53 -9.40 -5.52
C LEU A 263 27.25 -8.14 -6.05
N GLY A 264 27.57 -7.18 -5.17
CA GLY A 264 28.34 -5.98 -5.46
C GLY A 264 27.52 -4.71 -5.69
N ASP A 265 28.14 -3.56 -5.42
CA ASP A 265 27.47 -2.25 -5.37
C ASP A 265 26.81 -1.85 -6.70
N VAL A 266 27.45 -2.12 -7.84
CA VAL A 266 26.90 -1.83 -9.17
C VAL A 266 25.62 -2.64 -9.42
N THR A 267 25.64 -3.94 -9.05
CA THR A 267 24.49 -4.84 -9.16
C THR A 267 23.36 -4.39 -8.26
N LEU A 268 23.67 -4.03 -7.01
CA LEU A 268 22.71 -3.50 -6.06
C LEU A 268 22.04 -2.23 -6.59
N ALA A 269 22.83 -1.26 -7.09
CA ALA A 269 22.31 -0.02 -7.65
C ALA A 269 21.43 -0.28 -8.89
N ALA A 270 21.83 -1.19 -9.77
CA ALA A 270 21.03 -1.60 -10.93
C ALA A 270 19.69 -2.23 -10.48
N ASN A 271 19.73 -3.07 -9.46
CA ASN A 271 18.53 -3.68 -8.88
C ASN A 271 17.60 -2.64 -8.27
N GLN A 272 18.11 -1.61 -7.60
CA GLN A 272 17.29 -0.50 -7.07
C GLN A 272 16.55 0.23 -8.20
N VAL A 273 17.24 0.56 -9.30
CA VAL A 273 16.60 1.18 -10.48
C VAL A 273 15.46 0.30 -11.02
N LEU A 274 15.70 -1.01 -11.13
CA LEU A 274 14.70 -1.95 -11.65
C LEU A 274 13.56 -2.24 -10.65
N ILE A 275 13.81 -2.16 -9.35
CA ILE A 275 12.75 -2.23 -8.33
C ILE A 275 11.78 -1.07 -8.47
N GLN A 276 12.23 0.13 -8.86
CA GLN A 276 11.30 1.24 -9.13
C GLN A 276 10.27 0.89 -10.22
N PHE A 277 10.63 0.04 -11.19
CA PHE A 277 9.71 -0.41 -12.23
C PHE A 277 8.64 -1.35 -11.63
N LEU A 278 9.03 -2.19 -10.67
CA LEU A 278 8.12 -3.03 -9.91
C LEU A 278 7.20 -2.20 -9.00
N GLU A 279 7.69 -1.13 -8.38
CA GLU A 279 6.85 -0.22 -7.58
C GLU A 279 5.80 0.48 -8.44
N ILE A 280 6.21 1.01 -9.61
CA ILE A 280 5.27 1.59 -10.60
C ILE A 280 4.21 0.55 -10.99
N THR A 281 4.63 -0.70 -11.19
CA THR A 281 3.72 -1.80 -11.50
C THR A 281 2.73 -2.06 -10.38
N ALA A 282 3.21 -2.14 -9.13
CA ALA A 282 2.37 -2.36 -7.97
C ALA A 282 1.32 -1.25 -7.82
N PHE A 283 1.74 0.03 -7.90
CA PHE A 283 0.82 1.16 -7.81
C PHE A 283 -0.24 1.18 -8.91
N ALA A 284 0.15 0.83 -10.15
CA ALA A 284 -0.76 0.79 -11.28
C ALA A 284 -1.73 -0.40 -11.21
N LEU A 285 -1.26 -1.59 -10.85
CA LEU A 285 -2.10 -2.79 -10.78
C LEU A 285 -2.99 -2.83 -9.53
N ASP A 286 -2.60 -2.16 -8.45
CA ASP A 286 -3.39 -2.04 -7.22
C ASP A 286 -4.78 -1.46 -7.49
N GLY A 287 -4.92 -0.55 -8.46
CA GLY A 287 -6.23 -0.02 -8.83
C GLY A 287 -7.21 -1.12 -9.26
N PHE A 288 -6.73 -2.11 -10.03
CA PHE A 288 -7.55 -3.25 -10.43
C PHE A 288 -7.76 -4.24 -9.28
N ALA A 289 -6.74 -4.50 -8.47
CA ALA A 289 -6.85 -5.36 -7.30
C ALA A 289 -7.88 -4.82 -6.28
N PHE A 290 -7.88 -3.51 -6.01
CA PHE A 290 -8.84 -2.86 -5.10
C PHE A 290 -10.26 -2.89 -5.66
N SER A 291 -10.41 -2.86 -7.00
CA SER A 291 -11.72 -3.07 -7.63
C SER A 291 -12.23 -4.49 -7.42
N ALA A 292 -11.35 -5.50 -7.49
CA ALA A 292 -11.70 -6.87 -7.13
C ALA A 292 -12.05 -6.98 -5.65
N GLU A 293 -11.30 -6.31 -4.76
CA GLU A 293 -11.54 -6.27 -3.31
C GLU A 293 -12.96 -5.82 -2.96
N ALA A 294 -13.38 -4.68 -3.51
CA ALA A 294 -14.72 -4.14 -3.27
C ALA A 294 -15.83 -4.99 -3.90
N LEU A 295 -15.67 -5.41 -5.16
CA LEU A 295 -16.71 -6.12 -5.92
C LEU A 295 -16.88 -7.57 -5.44
N VAL A 296 -15.78 -8.29 -5.21
CA VAL A 296 -15.80 -9.65 -4.63
C VAL A 296 -16.35 -9.59 -3.21
N GLY A 297 -15.90 -8.63 -2.38
CA GLY A 297 -16.43 -8.50 -1.02
C GLY A 297 -17.93 -8.26 -1.00
N SER A 298 -18.44 -7.35 -1.85
CA SER A 298 -19.88 -7.13 -1.99
C SER A 298 -20.63 -8.38 -2.47
N ALA A 299 -20.07 -9.15 -3.41
CA ALA A 299 -20.72 -10.36 -3.92
C ALA A 299 -20.72 -11.51 -2.88
N VAL A 300 -19.62 -11.67 -2.12
CA VAL A 300 -19.57 -12.63 -0.99
C VAL A 300 -20.58 -12.25 0.09
N GLY A 301 -20.68 -10.97 0.43
CA GLY A 301 -21.68 -10.47 1.39
C GLY A 301 -23.12 -10.76 0.96
N ALA A 302 -23.40 -10.60 -0.34
CA ALA A 302 -24.70 -10.91 -0.94
C ALA A 302 -24.96 -12.42 -1.13
N ARG A 303 -23.98 -13.28 -0.82
CA ARG A 303 -23.99 -14.73 -1.10
C ARG A 303 -24.24 -15.04 -2.58
N ASP A 304 -23.78 -14.17 -3.47
CA ASP A 304 -23.92 -14.33 -4.91
C ASP A 304 -22.63 -14.89 -5.53
N ARG A 305 -22.58 -16.21 -5.62
CA ARG A 305 -21.44 -16.94 -6.21
C ARG A 305 -21.16 -16.53 -7.66
N TYR A 306 -22.20 -16.30 -8.46
CA TYR A 306 -22.05 -15.90 -9.86
C TYR A 306 -21.35 -14.54 -9.96
N GLN A 307 -21.78 -13.58 -9.13
CA GLN A 307 -21.16 -12.27 -9.08
C GLN A 307 -19.74 -12.31 -8.50
N VAL A 308 -19.42 -13.21 -7.56
CA VAL A 308 -18.02 -13.43 -7.11
C VAL A 308 -17.12 -13.84 -8.26
N ARG A 309 -17.56 -14.83 -9.05
CA ARG A 309 -16.80 -15.28 -10.23
C ARG A 309 -16.68 -14.19 -11.28
N ARG A 310 -17.78 -13.49 -11.57
CA ARG A 310 -17.80 -12.39 -12.53
C ARG A 310 -16.89 -11.23 -12.11
N ALA A 311 -16.92 -10.83 -10.84
CA ALA A 311 -16.01 -9.83 -10.27
C ALA A 311 -14.55 -10.22 -10.47
N SER A 312 -14.21 -11.45 -10.06
CA SER A 312 -12.86 -11.99 -10.11
C SER A 312 -12.32 -12.01 -11.55
N VAL A 313 -13.12 -12.49 -12.51
CA VAL A 313 -12.71 -12.55 -13.92
C VAL A 313 -12.60 -11.16 -14.54
N MET A 314 -13.63 -10.32 -14.42
CA MET A 314 -13.66 -9.01 -15.10
C MET A 314 -12.59 -8.05 -14.56
N ALA A 315 -12.35 -8.02 -13.25
CA ALA A 315 -11.26 -7.23 -12.68
C ALA A 315 -9.89 -7.77 -13.12
N SER A 316 -9.72 -9.09 -13.16
CA SER A 316 -8.46 -9.71 -13.59
C SER A 316 -8.16 -9.51 -15.07
N GLN A 317 -9.17 -9.46 -15.95
CA GLN A 317 -8.97 -9.12 -17.36
C GLN A 317 -8.33 -7.74 -17.54
N TRP A 318 -8.80 -6.74 -16.79
CA TRP A 318 -8.21 -5.41 -16.79
C TRP A 318 -6.83 -5.39 -16.13
N GLY A 319 -6.63 -6.14 -15.05
CA GLY A 319 -5.31 -6.33 -14.45
C GLY A 319 -4.30 -6.92 -15.43
N VAL A 320 -4.68 -7.96 -16.19
CA VAL A 320 -3.83 -8.57 -17.24
C VAL A 320 -3.56 -7.58 -18.37
N GLY A 321 -4.56 -6.84 -18.83
CA GLY A 321 -4.37 -5.79 -19.83
C GLY A 321 -3.38 -4.72 -19.38
N GLY A 322 -3.49 -4.25 -18.13
CA GLY A 322 -2.55 -3.30 -17.53
C GLY A 322 -1.14 -3.88 -17.37
N ALA A 323 -1.03 -5.14 -16.96
CA ALA A 323 0.26 -5.81 -16.79
C ALA A 323 0.98 -6.00 -18.12
N VAL A 324 0.27 -6.42 -19.17
CA VAL A 324 0.84 -6.54 -20.53
C VAL A 324 1.27 -5.17 -21.05
N LEU A 325 0.44 -4.14 -20.87
CA LEU A 325 0.79 -2.77 -21.26
C LEU A 325 2.09 -2.31 -20.58
N LEU A 326 2.18 -2.45 -19.26
CA LEU A 326 3.38 -2.08 -18.50
C LEU A 326 4.61 -2.89 -18.91
N GLY A 327 4.47 -4.21 -19.06
CA GLY A 327 5.56 -5.08 -19.48
C GLY A 327 6.11 -4.71 -20.86
N VAL A 328 5.22 -4.44 -21.83
CA VAL A 328 5.61 -3.96 -23.16
C VAL A 328 6.26 -2.57 -23.07
N THR A 329 5.71 -1.66 -22.27
CA THR A 329 6.31 -0.33 -22.06
C THR A 329 7.72 -0.44 -21.48
N PHE A 330 7.94 -1.28 -20.47
CA PHE A 330 9.28 -1.46 -19.89
C PHE A 330 10.23 -2.17 -20.84
N PHE A 331 9.75 -3.11 -21.64
CA PHE A 331 10.58 -3.77 -22.65
C PHE A 331 11.08 -2.77 -23.72
N LEU A 332 10.20 -1.89 -24.20
CA LEU A 332 10.52 -0.95 -25.28
C LEU A 332 11.20 0.34 -24.79
N ALA A 333 10.69 0.94 -23.71
CA ALA A 333 11.16 2.22 -23.18
C ALA A 333 12.12 2.07 -21.99
N GLY A 334 12.34 0.85 -21.49
CA GLY A 334 13.18 0.59 -20.32
C GLY A 334 14.59 1.16 -20.39
N PRO A 335 15.33 1.05 -21.51
CA PRO A 335 16.67 1.65 -21.61
C PRO A 335 16.65 3.17 -21.41
N ALA A 336 15.67 3.88 -21.97
CA ALA A 336 15.52 5.32 -21.81
C ALA A 336 15.11 5.70 -20.38
N LEU A 337 14.24 4.90 -19.75
CA LEU A 337 13.87 5.08 -18.34
C LEU A 337 15.07 4.84 -17.40
N ILE A 338 15.91 3.85 -17.69
CA ILE A 338 17.16 3.61 -16.97
C ILE A 338 18.11 4.81 -17.11
N ASP A 339 18.26 5.36 -18.32
CA ASP A 339 19.08 6.56 -18.55
C ASP A 339 18.57 7.78 -17.80
N LEU A 340 17.25 7.89 -17.63
CA LEU A 340 16.64 8.96 -16.85
C LEU A 340 16.89 8.80 -15.35
N MET A 341 16.87 7.56 -14.84
CA MET A 341 16.96 7.28 -13.40
C MET A 341 18.40 7.16 -12.86
N ALA A 342 19.35 6.72 -13.67
CA ALA A 342 20.74 6.57 -13.27
C ALA A 342 21.66 7.40 -14.17
N THR A 343 22.77 7.92 -13.64
CA THR A 343 23.80 8.64 -14.42
C THR A 343 25.08 7.82 -14.60
N ALA A 344 25.41 6.95 -13.65
CA ALA A 344 26.58 6.09 -13.66
C ALA A 344 26.54 5.08 -14.83
N PRO A 345 27.54 5.09 -15.74
CA PRO A 345 27.55 4.21 -16.92
C PRO A 345 27.46 2.71 -16.58
N GLU A 346 28.21 2.26 -15.58
CA GLU A 346 28.26 0.87 -15.13
C GLU A 346 26.91 0.39 -14.59
N VAL A 347 26.20 1.23 -13.84
CA VAL A 347 24.86 0.92 -13.33
C VAL A 347 23.86 0.82 -14.47
N ARG A 348 23.93 1.71 -15.47
CA ARG A 348 23.05 1.66 -16.64
C ARG A 348 23.28 0.41 -17.48
N ILE A 349 24.53 -0.04 -17.64
CA ILE A 349 24.87 -1.28 -18.36
C ILE A 349 24.25 -2.48 -17.63
N ALA A 350 24.51 -2.59 -16.32
CA ALA A 350 23.96 -3.68 -15.50
C ALA A 350 22.42 -3.66 -15.44
N ALA A 351 21.80 -2.50 -15.29
CA ALA A 351 20.33 -2.39 -15.27
C ALA A 351 19.70 -2.81 -16.60
N ARG A 352 20.35 -2.52 -17.74
CA ARG A 352 19.89 -2.98 -19.05
C ARG A 352 20.04 -4.49 -19.23
N GLU A 353 21.09 -5.09 -18.68
CA GLU A 353 21.29 -6.55 -18.68
C GLU A 353 20.13 -7.27 -17.98
N TYR A 354 19.69 -6.76 -16.84
CA TYR A 354 18.61 -7.36 -16.03
C TYR A 354 17.20 -6.84 -16.34
N LEU A 355 17.07 -5.85 -17.24
CA LEU A 355 15.79 -5.22 -17.60
C LEU A 355 14.70 -6.21 -18.01
N ILE A 356 15.08 -7.33 -18.63
CA ILE A 356 14.13 -8.37 -19.05
C ILE A 356 13.28 -8.88 -17.88
N TRP A 357 13.85 -8.96 -16.68
CA TRP A 357 13.11 -9.39 -15.50
C TRP A 357 12.08 -8.36 -15.06
N ALA A 358 12.45 -7.08 -15.06
CA ALA A 358 11.52 -5.98 -14.74
C ALA A 358 10.40 -5.87 -15.79
N ALA A 359 10.69 -6.14 -17.06
CA ALA A 359 9.69 -6.15 -18.13
C ALA A 359 8.72 -7.34 -18.05
N LEU A 360 9.19 -8.51 -17.61
CA LEU A 360 8.35 -9.70 -17.43
C LEU A 360 7.59 -9.71 -16.09
N ALA A 361 8.09 -9.00 -15.08
CA ALA A 361 7.52 -8.98 -13.72
C ALA A 361 6.03 -8.64 -13.66
N PRO A 362 5.49 -7.63 -14.40
CA PRO A 362 4.06 -7.35 -14.40
C PRO A 362 3.23 -8.55 -14.83
N VAL A 363 3.63 -9.23 -15.91
CA VAL A 363 2.88 -10.34 -16.50
C VAL A 363 2.96 -11.59 -15.63
N ILE A 364 4.14 -11.87 -15.05
CA ILE A 364 4.32 -13.00 -14.12
C ILE A 364 3.55 -12.75 -12.81
N GLY A 365 3.58 -11.51 -12.31
CA GLY A 365 3.02 -11.16 -11.01
C GLY A 365 1.51 -10.89 -10.98
N VAL A 366 0.89 -10.55 -12.12
CA VAL A 366 -0.53 -10.10 -12.19
C VAL A 366 -1.50 -11.02 -11.47
N ALA A 367 -1.34 -12.34 -11.61
CA ALA A 367 -2.23 -13.28 -10.95
C ALA A 367 -2.13 -13.19 -9.42
N SER A 368 -0.93 -12.98 -8.87
CA SER A 368 -0.74 -12.84 -7.42
C SER A 368 -1.39 -11.58 -6.86
N TRP A 369 -1.23 -10.43 -7.53
CA TRP A 369 -1.87 -9.16 -7.12
C TRP A 369 -3.40 -9.23 -7.23
N MET A 370 -3.92 -9.82 -8.32
CA MET A 370 -5.36 -9.99 -8.47
C MET A 370 -5.94 -10.93 -7.41
N PHE A 371 -5.25 -12.04 -7.11
CA PHE A 371 -5.70 -12.92 -6.03
C PHE A 371 -5.63 -12.26 -4.66
N ASP A 372 -4.66 -11.39 -4.37
CA ASP A 372 -4.69 -10.64 -3.10
C ASP A 372 -6.00 -9.84 -2.98
N GLY A 373 -6.38 -9.08 -4.02
CA GLY A 373 -7.63 -8.32 -4.03
C GLY A 373 -8.87 -9.21 -3.83
N ILE A 374 -8.95 -10.33 -4.57
CA ILE A 374 -10.06 -11.30 -4.46
C ILE A 374 -10.15 -11.89 -3.04
N TYR A 375 -9.04 -12.32 -2.45
CA TYR A 375 -9.01 -12.96 -1.14
C TYR A 375 -9.27 -11.98 0.01
N ILE A 376 -8.77 -10.75 -0.10
CA ILE A 376 -9.07 -9.68 0.86
C ILE A 376 -10.56 -9.34 0.81
N GLY A 377 -11.14 -9.17 -0.39
CA GLY A 377 -12.59 -8.96 -0.56
C GLY A 377 -13.42 -10.09 0.05
N ALA A 378 -13.04 -11.34 -0.21
CA ALA A 378 -13.67 -12.52 0.38
C ALA A 378 -13.40 -12.71 1.88
N THR A 379 -12.54 -11.88 2.49
CA THR A 379 -12.05 -12.04 3.88
C THR A 379 -11.49 -13.43 4.17
N TRP A 380 -11.00 -14.13 3.14
CA TRP A 380 -10.38 -15.46 3.24
C TRP A 380 -8.89 -15.34 3.59
N THR A 381 -8.59 -14.47 4.55
CA THR A 381 -7.24 -14.03 4.88
C THR A 381 -6.36 -15.13 5.44
N ARG A 382 -6.93 -16.12 6.13
CA ARG A 382 -6.18 -17.30 6.60
C ARG A 382 -5.57 -18.07 5.43
N ALA A 383 -6.33 -18.26 4.36
CA ALA A 383 -5.82 -18.92 3.15
C ALA A 383 -4.72 -18.08 2.49
N MET A 384 -4.88 -16.75 2.49
CA MET A 384 -3.87 -15.80 2.00
C MET A 384 -2.56 -15.89 2.81
N ARG A 385 -2.64 -15.91 4.14
CA ARG A 385 -1.49 -16.09 5.03
C ARG A 385 -0.76 -17.41 4.76
N ILE A 386 -1.50 -18.52 4.69
CA ILE A 386 -0.90 -19.85 4.44
C ILE A 386 -0.24 -19.89 3.06
N ALA A 387 -0.89 -19.35 2.03
CA ALA A 387 -0.33 -19.26 0.68
C ALA A 387 0.98 -18.44 0.68
N MET A 388 1.02 -17.33 1.41
CA MET A 388 2.24 -16.51 1.53
C MET A 388 3.36 -17.28 2.23
N ILE A 389 3.11 -17.95 3.35
CA ILE A 389 4.11 -18.77 4.06
C ILE A 389 4.70 -19.85 3.13
N GLN A 390 3.83 -20.55 2.39
CA GLN A 390 4.26 -21.55 1.41
C GLN A 390 5.10 -20.93 0.30
N SER A 391 4.70 -19.76 -0.19
CA SER A 391 5.40 -19.07 -1.27
C SER A 391 6.76 -18.53 -0.84
N VAL A 392 6.89 -18.03 0.41
CA VAL A 392 8.19 -17.63 0.97
C VAL A 392 9.12 -18.82 1.12
N ALA A 393 8.62 -19.96 1.60
CA ALA A 393 9.44 -21.17 1.68
C ALA A 393 9.98 -21.58 0.29
N ILE A 394 9.14 -21.54 -0.75
CA ILE A 394 9.54 -21.81 -2.13
C ILE A 394 10.54 -20.76 -2.64
N TYR A 395 10.32 -19.49 -2.33
CA TYR A 395 11.24 -18.40 -2.67
C TYR A 395 12.62 -18.58 -2.04
N VAL A 396 12.69 -18.90 -0.75
CA VAL A 396 13.95 -19.16 -0.04
C VAL A 396 14.69 -20.34 -0.67
N MET A 397 13.99 -21.44 -1.00
CA MET A 397 14.59 -22.54 -1.74
C MET A 397 15.12 -22.09 -3.11
N ALA A 398 14.36 -21.27 -3.84
CA ALA A 398 14.80 -20.74 -5.13
C ALA A 398 16.05 -19.85 -5.00
N LEU A 399 16.17 -19.04 -3.93
CA LEU A 399 17.39 -18.26 -3.67
C LEU A 399 18.61 -19.17 -3.54
N PHE A 400 18.53 -20.22 -2.70
CA PHE A 400 19.64 -21.15 -2.48
C PHE A 400 20.06 -21.93 -3.73
N LEU A 401 19.13 -22.18 -4.65
CA LEU A 401 19.41 -22.95 -5.87
C LEU A 401 19.87 -22.06 -7.04
N LEU A 402 19.24 -20.90 -7.22
CA LEU A 402 19.41 -20.08 -8.42
C LEU A 402 20.49 -19.01 -8.25
N VAL A 403 20.64 -18.41 -7.07
CA VAL A 403 21.63 -17.33 -6.87
C VAL A 403 23.07 -17.85 -7.03
N PRO A 404 23.49 -19.00 -6.48
CA PRO A 404 24.86 -19.48 -6.65
C PRO A 404 25.21 -19.86 -8.09
N THR A 405 24.22 -20.22 -8.91
CA THR A 405 24.43 -20.72 -10.28
C THR A 405 24.27 -19.64 -11.35
N MET A 406 23.40 -18.65 -11.11
CA MET A 406 23.02 -17.63 -12.09
C MET A 406 23.26 -16.19 -11.59
N GLY A 407 23.84 -16.00 -10.40
CA GLY A 407 24.09 -14.69 -9.80
C GLY A 407 22.81 -13.85 -9.74
N ASN A 408 22.87 -12.62 -10.25
CA ASN A 408 21.74 -11.69 -10.19
C ASN A 408 20.54 -12.12 -11.05
N HIS A 409 20.75 -12.84 -12.16
CA HIS A 409 19.62 -13.44 -12.88
C HIS A 409 18.88 -14.46 -12.00
N GLY A 410 19.62 -15.22 -11.20
CA GLY A 410 19.05 -16.16 -10.24
C GLY A 410 18.24 -15.47 -9.13
N LEU A 411 18.71 -14.30 -8.68
CA LEU A 411 18.03 -13.47 -7.68
C LEU A 411 16.68 -12.95 -8.21
N TRP A 412 16.65 -12.40 -9.43
CA TRP A 412 15.41 -11.98 -10.09
C TRP A 412 14.48 -13.17 -10.40
N ALA A 413 15.03 -14.29 -10.86
CA ALA A 413 14.26 -15.51 -11.11
C ALA A 413 13.59 -16.01 -9.82
N ALA A 414 14.28 -15.98 -8.68
CA ALA A 414 13.69 -16.33 -7.39
C ALA A 414 12.52 -15.41 -7.03
N LEU A 415 12.63 -14.10 -7.27
CA LEU A 415 11.52 -13.16 -7.06
C LEU A 415 10.32 -13.46 -7.99
N MET A 416 10.57 -13.88 -9.23
CA MET A 416 9.51 -14.35 -10.15
C MET A 416 8.87 -15.66 -9.67
N VAL A 417 9.66 -16.57 -9.10
CA VAL A 417 9.17 -17.79 -8.45
C VAL A 417 8.28 -17.46 -7.26
N LEU A 418 8.63 -16.46 -6.44
CA LEU A 418 7.77 -16.01 -5.33
C LEU A 418 6.38 -15.62 -5.83
N ASN A 419 6.31 -14.74 -6.84
CA ASN A 419 5.03 -14.27 -7.37
C ASN A 419 4.24 -15.39 -8.06
N THR A 420 4.91 -16.28 -8.78
CA THR A 420 4.30 -17.46 -9.40
C THR A 420 3.76 -18.42 -8.35
N ALA A 421 4.51 -18.69 -7.29
CA ALA A 421 4.09 -19.54 -6.18
C ALA A 421 2.88 -18.95 -5.45
N ARG A 422 2.84 -17.64 -5.24
CA ARG A 422 1.68 -16.93 -4.68
C ARG A 422 0.45 -17.12 -5.57
N ALA A 423 0.59 -16.90 -6.87
CA ALA A 423 -0.49 -17.10 -7.83
C ALA A 423 -1.00 -18.55 -7.84
N ALA A 424 -0.09 -19.53 -7.88
CA ALA A 424 -0.44 -20.95 -7.90
C ALA A 424 -1.13 -21.39 -6.60
N THR A 425 -0.55 -21.05 -5.44
CA THR A 425 -1.09 -21.47 -4.13
C THR A 425 -2.45 -20.85 -3.82
N LEU A 426 -2.71 -19.61 -4.25
CA LEU A 426 -4.03 -18.97 -4.16
C LEU A 426 -4.99 -19.49 -5.23
N GLY A 427 -4.54 -19.68 -6.47
CA GLY A 427 -5.33 -20.22 -7.56
C GLY A 427 -5.87 -21.62 -7.27
N LEU A 428 -5.05 -22.50 -6.68
CA LEU A 428 -5.46 -23.85 -6.25
C LEU A 428 -6.56 -23.83 -5.16
N ARG A 429 -6.62 -22.76 -4.37
CA ARG A 429 -7.62 -22.60 -3.29
C ARG A 429 -8.88 -21.86 -3.74
N TYR A 430 -8.82 -21.13 -4.86
CA TYR A 430 -9.92 -20.31 -5.35
C TYR A 430 -11.23 -21.09 -5.60
N PRO A 431 -11.24 -22.31 -6.18
CA PRO A 431 -12.48 -23.07 -6.35
C PRO A 431 -13.21 -23.37 -5.04
N ARG A 432 -12.45 -23.58 -3.94
CA ARG A 432 -13.03 -23.78 -2.61
C ARG A 432 -13.61 -22.48 -2.04
N LEU A 433 -12.95 -21.35 -2.29
CA LEU A 433 -13.46 -20.03 -1.92
C LEU A 433 -14.81 -19.80 -2.60
N GLU A 434 -14.85 -19.97 -3.91
CA GLU A 434 -16.06 -19.77 -4.70
C GLU A 434 -17.19 -20.72 -4.27
N ALA A 435 -16.89 -21.98 -3.96
CA ALA A 435 -17.87 -22.97 -3.54
C ALA A 435 -18.46 -22.71 -2.14
N GLN A 436 -17.76 -21.99 -1.25
CA GLN A 436 -18.27 -21.65 0.08
C GLN A 436 -19.22 -20.43 0.09
N VAL A 437 -19.31 -19.71 -1.03
CA VAL A 437 -20.31 -18.66 -1.21
C VAL A 437 -21.62 -19.36 -1.61
N ALA A 438 -22.46 -19.63 -0.62
CA ALA A 438 -23.75 -20.31 -0.77
C ALA A 438 -24.87 -19.58 -0.04
#